data_AF-A0A8R1DY24-F1
#
_entry.id   AF-A0A8R1DY24-F1
#
_cell.length_a   1.000
_cell.length_b   1.000
_cell.length_c   1.000
_cell.angle_alpha   90.00
_cell.angle_beta   90.00
_cell.angle_gamma   90.00
#
_symmetry.space_group_name_H-M   'P 1'
#
loop_
_entity.id
_entity.type
_entity.pdbx_description
1 polymer ?
#
loop_
_entity_poly.entity_id
_entity_poly.type
_entity_poly.pdbx_seq_one_letter_code
_entity_poly.pdbx_strand_id
1 'polypeptide(L)'
;MAPNALYANNQCIPRGQLNSACTSNAQCGGGEGMECMKGQCQCQQNFHPAVDTLTHPLKNPSQTCSRDCESENLSRDTSCMKTVPLGSLCFIQKQCPQNSGCYRGRCMCRCGFAAKNGKCVALPPPPTTTSAPAPAIIPGVPLNSGNDLFKLFGQFLGGGNGGGGLNFG
;
A
#
# COMPACT_ATOMS: atom_id res chain seq x y z
N MET A 1 -18.15 -3.20 21.54
CA MET A 1 -17.33 -3.74 22.64
C MET A 1 -16.32 -4.70 22.05
N ALA A 2 -15.03 -4.55 22.37
CA ALA A 2 -14.03 -5.55 21.98
C ALA A 2 -14.27 -6.85 22.78
N PRO A 3 -14.12 -8.03 22.17
CA PRO A 3 -14.30 -9.29 22.88
C PRO A 3 -13.23 -9.48 23.97
N ASN A 4 -13.59 -10.16 25.06
CA ASN A 4 -12.64 -10.59 26.09
C ASN A 4 -11.73 -11.65 25.48
N ALA A 5 -10.51 -11.26 25.14
CA ALA A 5 -9.56 -12.07 24.37
C ALA A 5 -8.30 -12.44 25.17
N LEU A 6 -8.19 -11.99 26.42
CA LEU A 6 -7.02 -12.20 27.26
C LEU A 6 -7.43 -12.71 28.64
N TYR A 7 -6.74 -13.73 29.16
CA TYR A 7 -6.86 -14.16 30.54
C TYR A 7 -5.67 -13.65 31.37
N ALA A 8 -5.91 -12.78 32.34
CA ALA A 8 -4.89 -12.25 33.24
C ALA A 8 -5.49 -11.91 34.60
N ASN A 9 -4.71 -12.02 35.68
CA ASN A 9 -5.18 -11.78 37.05
C ASN A 9 -6.47 -12.54 37.39
N ASN A 10 -6.56 -13.82 36.97
CA ASN A 10 -7.73 -14.69 37.13
C ASN A 10 -9.03 -14.21 36.45
N GLN A 11 -8.96 -13.25 35.53
CA GLN A 11 -10.13 -12.69 34.84
C GLN A 11 -9.93 -12.66 33.32
N CYS A 12 -11.02 -12.82 32.58
CA CYS A 12 -11.05 -12.57 31.15
C CYS A 12 -11.26 -11.07 30.91
N ILE A 13 -10.27 -10.41 30.32
CA ILE A 13 -10.25 -8.97 30.08
C ILE A 13 -10.12 -8.66 28.59
N PRO A 14 -10.64 -7.51 28.12
CA PRO A 14 -10.50 -7.10 26.73
C PRO A 14 -9.05 -6.67 26.45
N ARG A 15 -8.62 -6.82 25.20
CA ARG A 15 -7.37 -6.19 24.75
C ARG A 15 -7.58 -4.68 24.65
N GLY A 16 -6.55 -3.95 25.07
CA GLY A 16 -6.47 -2.50 24.97
C GLY A 16 -5.66 -2.07 23.76
N GLN A 17 -6.18 -1.06 23.06
CA GLN A 17 -5.47 -0.28 22.04
C GLN A 17 -4.81 0.95 22.67
N LEU A 18 -4.01 1.68 21.89
CA LEU A 18 -3.43 2.95 22.35
C LEU A 18 -4.51 3.90 22.92
N ASN A 19 -4.24 4.52 24.07
CA ASN A 19 -5.14 5.40 24.84
C ASN A 19 -6.38 4.72 25.45
N SER A 20 -6.58 3.41 25.27
CA SER A 20 -7.68 2.70 25.93
C SER A 20 -7.40 2.46 27.42
N ALA A 21 -8.47 2.32 28.21
CA ALA A 21 -8.35 2.01 29.63
C ALA A 21 -7.74 0.62 29.85
N CYS A 22 -6.88 0.50 30.85
CA CYS A 22 -6.21 -0.74 31.22
C CYS A 22 -5.99 -0.84 32.73
N THR A 23 -5.82 -2.07 33.20
CA THR A 23 -5.44 -2.46 34.56
C THR A 23 -4.11 -3.23 34.57
N SER A 24 -3.67 -3.76 33.43
CA SER A 24 -2.41 -4.50 33.29
C SER A 24 -1.79 -4.30 31.90
N ASN A 25 -0.46 -4.33 31.83
CA ASN A 25 0.33 -4.23 30.59
C ASN A 25 -0.08 -5.28 29.56
N ALA A 26 -0.51 -6.46 30.01
CA ALA A 26 -0.91 -7.54 29.12
C ALA A 26 -2.10 -7.16 28.23
N GLN A 27 -2.95 -6.20 28.63
CA GLN A 27 -4.04 -5.71 27.79
C GLN A 27 -3.52 -4.91 26.60
N CYS A 28 -2.47 -4.13 26.79
CA CYS A 28 -1.95 -3.15 25.84
C CYS A 28 -1.07 -3.83 24.79
N GLY A 29 -1.64 -4.27 23.67
CA GLY A 29 -0.90 -4.91 22.56
C GLY A 29 -0.03 -6.10 22.97
N GLY A 30 -0.34 -6.78 24.07
CA GLY A 30 0.47 -7.88 24.59
C GLY A 30 1.76 -7.48 25.29
N GLY A 31 1.98 -6.19 25.56
CA GLY A 31 3.18 -5.70 26.24
C GLY A 31 4.40 -5.54 25.33
N GLU A 32 4.26 -5.77 24.02
CA GLU A 32 5.41 -5.82 23.10
C GLU A 32 5.86 -4.43 22.60
N GLY A 33 5.02 -3.41 22.77
CA GLY A 33 5.35 -2.00 22.46
C GLY A 33 4.46 -0.97 23.16
N MET A 34 3.53 -1.44 24.00
CA MET A 34 2.66 -0.61 24.83
C MET A 34 2.68 -1.11 26.26
N GLU A 35 2.45 -0.20 27.19
CA GLU A 35 2.33 -0.48 28.61
C GLU A 35 1.17 0.30 29.23
N CYS A 36 0.66 -0.20 30.36
CA CYS A 36 -0.43 0.44 31.07
C CYS A 36 0.14 1.52 31.99
N MET A 37 0.10 2.77 31.54
CA MET A 37 0.54 3.93 32.32
C MET A 37 -0.66 4.70 32.83
N LYS A 38 -0.77 4.85 34.16
CA LYS A 38 -1.84 5.60 34.83
C LYS A 38 -3.25 5.14 34.41
N GLY A 39 -3.43 3.84 34.19
CA GLY A 39 -4.71 3.25 33.78
C GLY A 39 -5.06 3.40 32.30
N GLN A 40 -4.12 3.85 31.46
CA GLN A 40 -4.28 3.94 30.01
C GLN A 40 -3.10 3.30 29.27
N CYS A 41 -3.40 2.60 28.17
CA CYS A 41 -2.37 2.04 27.32
C CYS A 41 -1.61 3.16 26.62
N GLN A 42 -0.30 3.18 26.77
CA GLN A 42 0.60 4.17 26.18
C GLN A 42 1.80 3.46 25.56
N CYS A 43 2.47 4.10 24.60
CA CYS A 43 3.69 3.54 24.01
C CYS A 43 4.79 3.44 25.06
N GLN A 44 5.55 2.35 25.03
CA GLN A 44 6.74 2.16 25.87
C GLN A 44 7.87 3.11 25.43
N GLN A 45 8.93 3.18 26.23
CA GLN A 45 10.13 3.93 25.86
C GLN A 45 10.74 3.41 24.55
N ASN A 46 11.09 4.33 23.64
CA ASN A 46 11.55 4.08 22.27
C ASN A 46 10.45 3.52 21.34
N PHE A 47 9.19 3.85 21.62
CA PHE A 47 8.07 3.61 20.73
C PHE A 47 7.25 4.90 20.58
N HIS A 48 6.72 5.13 19.38
CA HIS A 48 5.81 6.22 19.08
C HIS A 48 4.49 5.68 18.50
N PRO A 49 3.39 6.43 18.56
CA PRO A 49 2.15 6.05 17.89
C PRO A 49 2.42 5.85 16.40
N ALA A 50 2.09 4.68 15.85
CA ALA A 50 2.34 4.40 14.44
C ALA A 50 1.64 5.46 13.58
N VAL A 51 2.24 5.84 12.46
CA VAL A 51 1.60 6.78 11.52
C VAL A 51 1.42 6.05 10.20
N ASP A 52 0.17 5.75 9.83
CA ASP A 52 -0.14 5.27 8.49
C ASP A 52 -0.55 6.47 7.62
N THR A 53 -0.13 6.44 6.35
CA THR A 53 -0.62 7.31 5.27
C THR A 53 -2.14 7.41 5.17
N LEU A 54 -2.88 6.38 5.60
CA LEU A 54 -4.34 6.41 5.68
C LEU A 54 -4.86 7.05 6.98
N THR A 55 -4.14 6.87 8.08
CA THR A 55 -4.50 7.34 9.43
C THR A 55 -3.76 8.65 9.69
N HIS A 56 -4.34 9.77 9.27
CA HIS A 56 -3.76 11.09 9.54
C HIS A 56 -3.48 11.23 11.04
N PRO A 57 -2.23 11.46 11.50
CA PRO A 57 -1.86 11.41 12.91
C PRO A 57 -2.73 12.30 13.82
N LEU A 58 -3.25 13.38 13.24
CA LEU A 58 -4.10 14.37 13.92
C LEU A 58 -5.61 14.09 13.81
N LYS A 59 -6.08 13.36 12.79
CA LYS A 59 -7.53 13.14 12.54
C LYS A 59 -7.96 11.68 12.79
N ASN A 60 -7.04 10.74 12.65
CA ASN A 60 -7.20 9.33 12.89
C ASN A 60 -5.82 8.82 13.34
N PRO A 61 -5.44 9.00 14.62
CA PRO A 61 -4.20 8.44 15.12
C PRO A 61 -4.29 6.91 15.05
N SER A 62 -3.20 6.26 14.66
CA SER A 62 -3.16 4.80 14.72
C SER A 62 -3.40 4.32 16.15
N GLN A 63 -3.89 3.09 16.26
CA GLN A 63 -4.26 2.48 17.53
C GLN A 63 -3.14 1.59 18.09
N THR A 64 -1.93 1.75 17.57
CA THR A 64 -0.76 0.88 17.79
C THR A 64 0.50 1.71 17.94
N CYS A 65 1.54 1.15 18.56
CA CYS A 65 2.85 1.79 18.65
C CYS A 65 3.86 1.09 17.75
N SER A 66 4.72 1.87 17.11
CA SER A 66 5.86 1.42 16.33
C SER A 66 7.14 1.72 17.08
N ARG A 67 8.14 0.86 16.94
CA ARG A 67 9.45 1.08 17.56
C ARG A 67 10.19 2.24 16.87
N ASP A 68 10.83 3.09 17.66
CA ASP A 68 11.72 4.13 17.16
C ASP A 68 12.99 3.47 16.61
N CYS A 69 13.26 3.71 15.33
CA CYS A 69 14.42 3.15 14.62
C CYS A 69 15.26 4.29 14.04
N GLU A 70 16.51 4.02 13.65
CA GLU A 70 17.37 5.00 12.95
C GLU A 70 16.68 5.62 11.72
N SER A 71 15.78 4.86 11.09
CA SER A 71 14.82 5.37 10.14
C SER A 71 13.45 4.79 10.43
N GLU A 72 12.43 5.65 10.54
CA GLU A 72 11.02 5.25 10.71
C GLU A 72 10.56 4.26 9.64
N ASN A 73 11.10 4.42 8.43
CA ASN A 73 10.83 3.56 7.29
C ASN A 73 11.34 2.12 7.44
N LEU A 74 12.20 1.86 8.44
CA LEU A 74 12.75 0.55 8.75
C LEU A 74 12.08 -0.07 9.99
N SER A 75 11.18 0.66 10.65
CA SER A 75 10.39 0.12 11.73
C SER A 75 9.30 -0.81 11.19
N ARG A 76 9.22 -2.03 11.73
CA ARG A 76 8.11 -2.94 11.51
C ARG A 76 7.74 -3.58 12.84
N ASP A 77 6.51 -3.34 13.27
CA ASP A 77 6.00 -3.84 14.56
C ASP A 77 6.94 -3.40 15.70
N THR A 78 7.55 -4.37 16.38
CA THR A 78 8.45 -4.17 17.53
C THR A 78 9.93 -4.28 17.17
N SER A 79 10.25 -4.37 15.88
CA SER A 79 11.60 -4.65 15.39
C SER A 79 12.09 -3.59 14.40
N CYS A 80 13.35 -3.20 14.57
CA CYS A 80 14.04 -2.34 13.60
C CYS A 80 14.74 -3.20 12.55
N MET A 81 14.27 -3.08 11.31
CA MET A 81 14.85 -3.79 10.18
C MET A 81 16.14 -3.09 9.72
N LYS A 82 17.05 -3.86 9.14
CA LYS A 82 18.26 -3.31 8.48
C LYS A 82 18.08 -3.33 6.96
N THR A 83 18.77 -2.42 6.28
CA THR A 83 18.88 -2.47 4.83
C THR A 83 19.63 -3.73 4.40
N VAL A 84 19.25 -4.28 3.26
CA VAL A 84 19.78 -5.54 2.73
C VAL A 84 20.12 -5.38 1.25
N PRO A 85 21.07 -6.16 0.71
CA PRO A 85 21.39 -6.08 -0.71
C PRO A 85 20.31 -6.70 -1.60
N LEU A 86 20.41 -6.46 -2.91
CA LEU A 86 19.49 -7.02 -3.90
C LEU A 86 19.53 -8.56 -3.86
N GLY A 87 18.37 -9.21 -3.95
CA GLY A 87 18.22 -10.67 -3.89
C GLY A 87 18.14 -11.25 -2.46
N SER A 88 18.51 -10.49 -1.43
CA SER A 88 18.41 -10.89 -0.03
C SER A 88 16.96 -10.95 0.45
N LEU A 89 16.76 -11.68 1.56
CA LEU A 89 15.48 -11.74 2.26
C LEU A 89 15.09 -10.38 2.82
N CYS A 90 13.81 -10.07 2.74
CA CYS A 90 13.24 -8.82 3.24
C CYS A 90 11.82 -9.03 3.76
N PHE A 91 11.38 -8.09 4.58
CA PHE A 91 10.08 -8.06 5.24
C PHE A 91 9.29 -6.79 4.90
N ILE A 92 9.99 -5.68 4.63
CA ILE A 92 9.39 -4.39 4.25
C ILE A 92 10.10 -3.77 3.03
N GLN A 93 9.39 -2.92 2.30
CA GLN A 93 9.86 -2.35 1.02
C GLN A 93 11.17 -1.56 1.14
N LYS A 94 11.38 -0.90 2.27
CA LYS A 94 12.48 0.05 2.50
C LYS A 94 13.80 -0.63 2.90
N GLN A 95 13.79 -1.92 3.23
CA GLN A 95 15.04 -2.68 3.41
C GLN A 95 15.80 -2.82 2.10
N CYS A 96 15.08 -2.81 0.98
CA CYS A 96 15.65 -3.03 -0.33
C CYS A 96 16.31 -1.76 -0.88
N PRO A 97 17.38 -1.90 -1.70
CA PRO A 97 18.11 -0.77 -2.26
C PRO A 97 17.26 0.05 -3.25
N GLN A 98 17.78 1.18 -3.69
CA GLN A 98 17.08 2.07 -4.63
C GLN A 98 16.62 1.34 -5.91
N ASN A 99 15.45 1.72 -6.43
CA ASN A 99 14.79 1.12 -7.60
C ASN A 99 14.42 -0.37 -7.44
N SER A 100 14.40 -0.87 -6.20
CA SER A 100 13.94 -2.20 -5.86
C SER A 100 12.82 -2.16 -4.82
N GLY A 101 12.23 -3.33 -4.54
CA GLY A 101 11.20 -3.52 -3.53
C GLY A 101 11.23 -4.95 -3.00
N CYS A 102 10.57 -5.17 -1.87
CA CYS A 102 10.45 -6.49 -1.26
C CYS A 102 9.28 -7.26 -1.90
N TYR A 103 9.61 -8.12 -2.85
CA TYR A 103 8.63 -8.92 -3.58
C TYR A 103 8.80 -10.39 -3.20
N ARG A 104 7.72 -11.01 -2.70
CA ARG A 104 7.74 -12.41 -2.22
C ARG A 104 8.87 -12.70 -1.22
N GLY A 105 9.11 -11.75 -0.33
CA GLY A 105 10.14 -11.85 0.71
C GLY A 105 11.57 -11.69 0.21
N ARG A 106 11.80 -11.24 -1.02
CA ARG A 106 13.14 -10.92 -1.55
C ARG A 106 13.21 -9.56 -2.21
N CYS A 107 14.36 -8.90 -2.11
CA CYS A 107 14.58 -7.63 -2.79
C CYS A 107 14.74 -7.86 -4.30
N MET A 108 13.79 -7.37 -5.09
CA MET A 108 13.80 -7.47 -6.57
C MET A 108 13.63 -6.08 -7.19
N CYS A 109 14.19 -5.88 -8.39
CA CYS A 109 14.05 -4.62 -9.11
C CYS A 109 12.58 -4.34 -9.47
N ARG A 110 12.21 -3.06 -9.42
CA ARG A 110 10.89 -2.61 -9.86
C ARG A 110 10.79 -2.70 -11.39
N CYS A 111 9.56 -2.64 -11.91
CA CYS A 111 9.34 -2.57 -13.35
C CYS A 111 10.13 -1.40 -13.98
N GLY A 112 10.66 -1.61 -15.19
CA GLY A 112 11.55 -0.65 -15.84
C GLY A 112 13.02 -0.72 -15.40
N PHE A 113 13.39 -1.62 -14.48
CA PHE A 113 14.78 -1.82 -14.05
C PHE A 113 15.21 -3.29 -14.16
N ALA A 114 16.48 -3.52 -14.48
CA ALA A 114 17.12 -4.83 -14.47
C ALA A 114 18.21 -4.91 -13.40
N ALA A 115 18.39 -6.11 -12.83
CA ALA A 115 19.47 -6.37 -11.90
C ALA A 115 20.81 -6.45 -12.68
N LYS A 116 21.74 -5.53 -12.39
CA LYS A 116 23.09 -5.51 -12.95
C LYS A 116 24.08 -5.14 -11.85
N ASN A 117 25.11 -5.98 -11.65
CA ASN A 117 26.15 -5.78 -10.61
C ASN A 117 25.59 -5.51 -9.21
N GLY A 118 24.53 -6.24 -8.81
CA GLY A 118 23.90 -6.08 -7.49
C GLY A 118 23.07 -4.80 -7.32
N LYS A 119 22.82 -4.04 -8.40
CA LYS A 119 22.00 -2.81 -8.40
C LYS A 119 20.90 -2.91 -9.45
N CYS A 120 19.85 -2.12 -9.27
CA CYS A 120 18.77 -2.00 -10.25
C CYS A 120 19.05 -0.83 -11.19
N VAL A 121 19.36 -1.14 -12.45
CA VAL A 121 19.66 -0.16 -13.50
C VAL A 121 18.46 -0.04 -14.43
N ALA A 122 18.18 1.18 -14.90
CA ALA A 122 17.05 1.42 -15.80
C ALA A 122 17.24 0.59 -17.09
N LEU A 123 16.16 -0.05 -17.51
CA LEU A 123 16.10 -0.70 -18.81
C LEU A 123 16.22 0.38 -19.90
N PRO A 124 16.86 0.07 -21.04
CA PRO A 124 16.76 0.94 -22.20
C PRO A 124 15.27 1.14 -22.53
N PRO A 125 14.87 2.33 -23.01
CA PRO A 125 13.51 2.52 -23.48
C PRO A 125 13.19 1.39 -24.47
N PRO A 126 12.00 0.77 -24.38
CA PRO A 126 11.61 -0.20 -25.38
C PRO A 126 11.80 0.46 -26.75
N PRO A 127 12.30 -0.28 -27.77
CA PRO A 127 12.39 0.27 -29.11
C PRO A 127 10.99 0.76 -29.45
N THR A 128 10.84 2.08 -29.48
CA THR A 128 9.57 2.75 -29.72
C THR A 128 9.05 2.21 -31.03
N THR A 129 7.86 1.61 -30.99
CA THR A 129 6.89 1.56 -32.09
C THR A 129 7.52 1.80 -33.46
N THR A 130 7.81 0.73 -34.21
CA THR A 130 7.87 0.83 -35.68
C THR A 130 6.69 1.71 -36.07
N SER A 131 6.95 2.92 -36.57
CA SER A 131 5.91 3.76 -37.14
C SER A 131 5.17 2.85 -38.09
N ALA A 132 3.88 2.60 -37.83
CA ALA A 132 3.08 1.83 -38.76
C ALA A 132 3.34 2.44 -40.16
N PRO A 133 3.67 1.61 -41.17
CA PRO A 133 3.87 2.14 -42.51
C PRO A 133 2.65 2.99 -42.86
N ALA A 134 2.88 4.19 -43.38
CA ALA A 134 1.83 5.10 -43.77
C ALA A 134 0.74 4.32 -44.51
N PRO A 135 -0.55 4.48 -44.17
CA PRO A 135 -1.60 3.75 -44.87
C PRO A 135 -1.46 4.06 -46.36
N ALA A 136 -1.37 3.00 -47.16
CA ALA A 136 -1.35 3.14 -48.61
C ALA A 136 -2.58 3.95 -49.02
N ILE A 137 -2.36 5.13 -49.60
CA ILE A 137 -3.42 5.98 -50.11
C ILE A 137 -4.03 5.22 -51.29
N ILE A 138 -5.18 4.58 -51.06
CA ILE A 138 -6.00 4.02 -52.14
C ILE A 138 -6.61 5.22 -52.88
N PRO A 139 -6.39 5.40 -54.19
CA PRO A 139 -6.98 6.51 -54.93
C PRO A 139 -8.51 6.38 -54.91
N GLY A 140 -9.20 7.40 -54.38
CA GLY A 140 -10.66 7.51 -54.44
C GLY A 140 -11.40 7.57 -53.11
N VAL A 141 -10.73 7.53 -51.95
CA VAL A 141 -11.39 7.64 -50.63
C VAL A 141 -11.04 8.98 -49.98
N PRO A 142 -12.00 9.90 -49.73
CA PRO A 142 -11.72 11.16 -49.06
C PRO A 142 -11.40 10.91 -47.57
N LEU A 143 -10.16 11.21 -47.16
CA LEU A 143 -9.74 11.23 -45.76
C LEU A 143 -10.12 12.57 -45.14
N ASN A 144 -11.13 12.58 -44.27
CA ASN A 144 -11.42 13.73 -43.43
C ASN A 144 -10.60 13.63 -42.13
N SER A 145 -9.63 14.52 -41.98
CA SER A 145 -8.74 14.56 -40.83
C SER A 145 -9.46 15.13 -39.60
N GLY A 146 -9.48 14.32 -38.52
CA GLY A 146 -9.78 14.77 -37.17
C GLY A 146 -11.24 14.60 -36.76
N ASN A 147 -11.54 13.48 -36.11
CA ASN A 147 -12.46 13.34 -34.95
C ASN A 147 -13.04 11.92 -34.74
N ASP A 148 -12.69 10.94 -35.59
CA ASP A 148 -13.33 9.61 -35.51
C ASP A 148 -12.81 8.67 -34.42
N LEU A 149 -11.69 8.99 -33.75
CA LEU A 149 -11.21 8.15 -32.64
C LEU A 149 -12.16 8.21 -31.44
N PHE A 150 -12.75 9.37 -31.13
CA PHE A 150 -13.68 9.51 -30.00
C PHE A 150 -15.05 8.90 -30.27
N LYS A 151 -15.47 8.76 -31.54
CA LYS A 151 -16.73 8.11 -31.90
C LYS A 151 -16.67 6.59 -31.79
N LEU A 152 -15.51 5.99 -31.99
CA LEU A 152 -15.33 4.54 -31.86
C LEU A 152 -15.46 4.08 -30.39
N PHE A 153 -15.00 4.89 -29.43
CA PHE A 153 -15.18 4.59 -27.99
C PHE A 153 -16.60 4.86 -27.48
N GLY A 154 -17.35 5.76 -28.12
CA GLY A 154 -18.75 6.03 -27.77
C GLY A 154 -19.69 4.86 -28.06
N GLN A 155 -19.37 4.02 -29.04
CA GLN A 155 -20.22 2.87 -29.43
C GLN A 155 -20.04 1.64 -28.51
N PHE A 156 -18.96 1.56 -27.73
CA PHE A 156 -18.68 0.41 -26.86
C PHE A 156 -19.09 0.63 -25.38
N LEU A 157 -19.40 1.85 -24.95
CA LEU A 157 -19.71 2.17 -23.54
C LEU A 157 -21.04 2.90 -23.33
N GLY A 158 -21.84 3.09 -24.38
CA GLY A 158 -23.07 3.88 -24.34
C GLY A 158 -24.36 3.07 -24.52
N GLY A 159 -24.83 2.43 -23.44
CA GLY A 159 -26.26 2.31 -23.12
C GLY A 159 -27.11 1.41 -24.02
N GLY A 160 -27.34 0.18 -23.54
CA GLY A 160 -28.50 -0.59 -23.96
C GLY A 160 -29.78 0.17 -23.62
N ASN A 161 -30.67 0.32 -24.61
CA ASN A 161 -32.06 0.64 -24.35
C ASN A 161 -32.90 -0.52 -24.88
N GLY A 162 -33.21 -1.45 -23.97
CA GLY A 162 -34.30 -2.41 -24.14
C GLY A 162 -35.62 -1.66 -24.20
N GLY A 163 -36.52 -2.15 -25.06
CA GLY A 163 -37.74 -1.45 -25.44
C GLY A 163 -38.83 -1.37 -24.38
N GLY A 164 -39.94 -0.76 -24.78
CA GLY A 164 -41.20 -0.76 -24.05
C GLY A 164 -41.97 0.55 -24.26
N GLY A 165 -43.03 0.51 -25.07
CA GLY A 165 -43.91 1.65 -25.32
C GLY A 165 -44.99 1.87 -24.25
N LEU A 166 -45.97 2.71 -24.64
CA LEU A 166 -47.32 2.95 -24.09
C LEU A 166 -47.52 4.16 -23.13
N ASN A 167 -47.95 5.26 -23.76
CA ASN A 167 -49.19 6.03 -23.55
C ASN A 167 -49.83 6.14 -22.15
N PHE A 168 -50.02 7.38 -21.67
CA PHE A 168 -51.11 7.85 -20.80
C PHE A 168 -51.34 9.34 -21.15
N GLY A 169 -52.54 9.85 -21.45
CA GLY A 169 -53.86 9.36 -21.07
C GLY A 169 -54.15 9.72 -19.62
#